data_AF-A0A2N5ED74-F1
#
_entry.id   AF-A0A2N5ED74-F1
#
_cell.length_a   1.000
_cell.length_b   1.000
_cell.length_c   1.000
_cell.angle_alpha   90.00
_cell.angle_beta   90.00
_cell.angle_gamma   90.00
#
_symmetry.space_group_name_H-M   'P 1'
#
loop_
_entity.id
_entity.type
_entity.pdbx_description
1 polymer ?
#
loop_
_entity_poly.entity_id
_entity_poly.type
_entity_poly.pdbx_seq_one_letter_code
_entity_poly.pdbx_strand_id
1 'polypeptide(L)'
;MEKKTHLGTKIYSDLKKTILVLLVITFVSVILASSYFAYEKYSNYINEKRIIDKAVSYAEGKKPAEFFRTDLGDIINLQVWDINDSDQHLLVKVNGLSSVFTQSVQDTYVRLNHVAGKACYFAEAEVKDGKVTAFSCDGKIYDRKK
;
A
#
# COMPACT_ATOMS: atom_id res chain seq x y z
N MET A 1 5.81 16.34 -68.78
CA MET A 1 6.27 15.51 -67.64
C MET A 1 5.86 16.09 -66.26
N GLU A 2 5.02 17.13 -66.17
CA GLU A 2 4.66 17.81 -64.89
C GLU A 2 3.61 17.11 -64.02
N LYS A 3 2.76 16.24 -64.58
CA LYS A 3 1.68 15.60 -63.79
C LYS A 3 2.19 14.61 -62.73
N LYS A 4 3.36 14.00 -62.93
CA LYS A 4 3.93 12.99 -62.01
C LYS A 4 4.56 13.62 -60.77
N THR A 5 5.20 14.79 -60.90
CA THR A 5 5.80 15.52 -59.78
C THR A 5 4.73 16.10 -58.85
N HIS A 6 3.60 16.56 -59.40
CA HIS A 6 2.50 17.15 -58.61
C HIS A 6 1.67 16.13 -57.81
N LEU A 7 1.61 14.88 -58.26
CA LEU A 7 0.95 13.78 -57.54
C LEU A 7 1.83 13.28 -56.39
N GLY A 8 3.14 13.13 -56.61
CA GLY A 8 4.09 12.71 -55.58
C GLY A 8 4.22 13.71 -54.43
N THR A 9 4.23 15.02 -54.72
CA THR A 9 4.27 16.07 -53.68
C THR A 9 2.98 16.12 -52.85
N LYS A 10 1.82 15.87 -53.46
CA LYS A 10 0.54 15.84 -52.77
C LYS A 10 0.43 14.62 -51.83
N ILE A 11 0.82 13.43 -52.29
CA ILE A 11 0.88 12.21 -51.49
C ILE A 11 1.84 12.37 -50.30
N TYR A 12 3.02 12.97 -50.53
CA TYR A 12 4.00 13.21 -49.47
C TYR A 12 3.47 14.19 -48.39
N SER A 13 2.79 15.25 -48.81
CA SER A 13 2.17 16.23 -47.90
C SER A 13 1.07 15.60 -47.04
N ASP A 14 0.21 14.79 -47.65
CA ASP A 14 -0.87 14.11 -46.94
C ASP A 14 -0.34 13.03 -45.98
N LEU A 15 0.67 12.24 -46.41
CA LEU A 15 1.35 11.28 -45.56
C LEU A 15 2.02 11.94 -44.34
N LYS A 16 2.69 13.08 -44.55
CA LYS A 16 3.30 13.85 -43.46
C LYS A 16 2.27 14.33 -42.44
N LYS A 17 1.09 14.77 -42.90
CA LYS A 17 -0.02 15.16 -42.01
C LYS A 17 -0.59 13.97 -41.25
N THR A 18 -0.76 12.82 -41.89
CA THR A 18 -1.23 11.59 -41.24
C THR A 18 -0.27 11.12 -40.16
N ILE A 19 1.05 11.11 -40.44
CA ILE A 19 2.07 10.76 -39.44
C ILE A 19 2.04 11.74 -38.27
N LEU A 20 1.91 13.04 -38.53
CA LEU A 20 1.81 14.05 -37.48
C LEU A 20 0.58 13.83 -36.59
N VAL A 21 -0.58 13.54 -37.19
CA VAL A 21 -1.81 13.25 -36.45
C VAL A 21 -1.65 12.00 -35.58
N LEU A 22 -1.05 10.93 -36.11
CA LEU A 22 -0.78 9.70 -35.34
C LEU A 22 0.16 9.96 -34.15
N LEU A 23 1.20 10.78 -34.34
CA LEU A 23 2.10 11.17 -33.25
C LEU A 23 1.38 11.96 -32.16
N VAL A 24 0.51 12.89 -32.54
CA VAL A 24 -0.29 13.67 -31.59
C VAL A 24 -1.25 12.76 -30.82
N ILE A 25 -1.96 11.85 -31.49
CA ILE A 25 -2.86 10.89 -30.84
C ILE A 25 -2.09 10.01 -29.84
N THR A 26 -0.92 9.51 -30.24
CA THR A 26 -0.07 8.69 -29.36
C THR A 26 0.37 9.50 -28.14
N PHE A 27 0.80 10.74 -28.33
CA PHE A 27 1.21 11.62 -27.23
C PHE A 27 0.06 11.90 -26.26
N VAL A 28 -1.14 12.20 -26.77
CA VAL A 28 -2.34 12.39 -25.95
C VAL A 28 -2.69 11.12 -25.17
N SER A 29 -2.60 9.95 -25.79
CA SER A 29 -2.89 8.67 -25.11
C SER A 29 -1.93 8.42 -23.93
N VAL A 30 -0.65 8.75 -24.08
CA VAL A 30 0.35 8.63 -23.01
C VAL A 30 0.06 9.60 -21.87
N ILE A 31 -0.35 10.84 -22.17
CA ILE A 31 -0.74 11.82 -21.15
C ILE A 31 -1.97 11.32 -20.37
N LEU A 32 -2.98 10.79 -21.07
CA LEU A 32 -4.19 10.28 -20.40
C LEU A 32 -3.87 9.07 -19.51
N ALA A 33 -3.07 8.12 -20.01
CA ALA A 33 -2.66 6.95 -19.22
C ALA A 33 -1.84 7.36 -17.98
N SER A 34 -0.84 8.23 -18.14
CA SER A 34 -0.03 8.71 -17.01
C SER A 34 -0.84 9.50 -15.99
N SER A 35 -1.78 10.34 -16.44
CA SER A 35 -2.70 11.08 -15.56
C SER A 35 -3.61 10.13 -14.78
N TYR A 36 -4.14 9.09 -15.43
CA TYR A 36 -4.96 8.08 -14.78
C TYR A 36 -4.18 7.32 -13.69
N PHE A 37 -2.97 6.83 -14.00
CA PHE A 37 -2.13 6.16 -13.00
C PHE A 37 -1.76 7.08 -11.83
N ALA A 38 -1.50 8.37 -12.10
CA ALA A 38 -1.24 9.34 -11.05
C ALA A 38 -2.46 9.55 -10.15
N TYR A 39 -3.66 9.66 -10.74
CA TYR A 39 -4.92 9.79 -10.01
C TYR A 39 -5.21 8.55 -9.16
N GLU A 40 -5.07 7.35 -9.70
CA GLU A 40 -5.29 6.10 -8.97
C GLU A 40 -4.35 5.99 -7.76
N LYS A 41 -3.06 6.24 -7.97
CA LYS A 41 -2.07 6.24 -6.88
C LYS A 41 -2.39 7.27 -5.81
N TYR A 42 -2.81 8.48 -6.22
CA TYR A 42 -3.20 9.53 -5.28
C TYR A 42 -4.46 9.15 -4.50
N SER A 43 -5.49 8.64 -5.18
CA SER A 43 -6.74 8.21 -4.56
C SER A 43 -6.51 7.10 -3.53
N ASN A 44 -5.70 6.10 -3.88
CA ASN A 44 -5.31 5.02 -2.96
C ASN A 44 -4.54 5.56 -1.75
N TYR A 45 -3.59 6.47 -1.96
CA TYR A 45 -2.85 7.10 -0.87
C TYR A 45 -3.76 7.88 0.09
N ILE A 46 -4.71 8.67 -0.43
CA ILE A 46 -5.67 9.40 0.40
C ILE A 46 -6.57 8.45 1.18
N ASN A 47 -7.03 7.36 0.56
CA ASN A 47 -7.86 6.38 1.23
C ASN A 47 -7.09 5.64 2.33
N GLU A 48 -5.88 5.15 2.04
CA GLU A 48 -5.00 4.52 3.04
C GLU A 48 -4.73 5.47 4.21
N LYS A 49 -4.36 6.72 3.92
CA LYS A 49 -4.12 7.72 4.97
C LYS A 49 -5.35 7.91 5.86
N ARG A 50 -6.54 8.02 5.26
CA ARG A 50 -7.81 8.15 6.01
C ARG A 50 -8.07 6.93 6.90
N ILE A 51 -7.75 5.72 6.45
CA ILE A 51 -7.89 4.49 7.26
C ILE A 51 -6.92 4.53 8.44
N ILE A 52 -5.65 4.85 8.21
CA ILE A 52 -4.65 4.98 9.27
C ILE A 52 -5.03 6.06 10.28
N ASP A 53 -5.42 7.25 9.84
CA ASP A 53 -5.77 8.37 10.71
C ASP A 53 -6.97 7.99 11.62
N LYS A 54 -7.98 7.31 11.06
CA LYS A 54 -9.09 6.77 11.86
C LYS A 54 -8.62 5.72 12.85
N ALA A 55 -7.83 4.73 12.42
CA ALA A 55 -7.31 3.70 13.29
C ALA A 55 -6.48 4.28 14.46
N VAL A 56 -5.64 5.29 14.18
CA VAL A 56 -4.88 6.02 15.20
C VAL A 56 -5.83 6.71 16.18
N SER A 57 -6.87 7.39 15.71
CA SER A 57 -7.86 8.03 16.61
C SER A 57 -8.57 7.03 17.53
N TYR A 58 -8.84 5.81 17.07
CA TYR A 58 -9.42 4.75 17.91
C TYR A 58 -8.43 4.16 18.93
N ALA A 59 -7.13 4.29 18.67
CA ALA A 59 -6.05 3.85 19.54
C ALA A 59 -5.65 4.92 20.57
N GLU A 60 -6.01 6.19 20.35
CA GLU A 60 -5.75 7.27 21.31
C GLU A 60 -6.36 6.97 22.68
N GLY A 61 -5.56 7.13 23.73
CA GLY A 61 -5.95 6.84 25.11
C GLY A 61 -5.99 5.36 25.49
N LYS A 62 -5.78 4.42 24.56
CA LYS A 62 -5.69 2.98 24.84
C LYS A 62 -4.24 2.53 24.97
N LYS A 63 -3.98 1.62 25.92
CA LYS A 63 -2.66 1.01 26.09
C LYS A 63 -2.44 -0.08 25.03
N PRO A 64 -1.33 -0.03 24.26
CA PRO A 64 -1.01 -1.10 23.32
C PRO A 64 -0.58 -2.38 24.04
N ALA A 65 -0.71 -3.51 23.33
CA ALA A 65 0.15 -4.66 23.56
C ALA A 65 1.53 -4.39 22.95
N GLU A 66 2.59 -4.60 23.73
CA GLU A 66 3.96 -4.31 23.30
C GLU A 66 4.76 -5.60 23.11
N PHE A 67 5.51 -5.64 22.02
CA PHE A 67 6.36 -6.75 21.61
C PHE A 67 7.74 -6.19 21.25
N PHE A 68 8.78 -6.93 21.58
CA PHE A 68 10.15 -6.43 21.48
C PHE A 68 11.02 -7.37 20.68
N ARG A 69 11.95 -6.78 19.94
CA ARG A 69 13.02 -7.47 19.22
C ARG A 69 14.33 -6.72 19.47
N THR A 70 15.42 -7.45 19.60
CA THR A 70 16.76 -6.85 19.63
C THR A 70 17.46 -7.11 18.29
N ASP A 71 17.83 -6.04 17.58
CA ASP A 71 18.57 -6.09 16.33
C ASP A 71 19.90 -5.37 16.49
N LEU A 72 21.02 -6.11 16.38
CA LEU A 72 22.38 -5.54 16.48
C LEU A 72 22.65 -4.69 17.73
N GLY A 73 21.92 -4.94 18.83
CA GLY A 73 22.03 -4.21 20.09
C GLY A 73 20.92 -3.17 20.32
N ASP A 74 20.15 -2.81 19.28
CA ASP A 74 19.04 -1.88 19.40
C ASP A 74 17.73 -2.62 19.69
N ILE A 75 16.98 -2.12 20.68
CA ILE A 75 15.65 -2.65 21.03
C ILE A 75 14.61 -1.96 20.16
N ILE A 76 13.93 -2.75 19.33
CA ILE A 76 12.81 -2.31 18.51
C ILE A 76 11.51 -2.72 19.21
N ASN A 77 10.64 -1.74 19.44
CA ASN A 77 9.31 -1.94 20.02
C ASN A 77 8.26 -1.97 18.89
N LEU A 78 7.43 -3.00 18.90
CA LEU A 78 6.23 -3.13 18.09
C LEU A 78 5.01 -3.03 19.00
N GLN A 79 4.13 -2.10 18.68
CA GLN A 79 2.94 -1.78 19.45
C GLN A 79 1.69 -2.19 18.67
N VAL A 80 0.77 -2.92 19.31
CA VAL A 80 -0.47 -3.38 18.70
C VAL A 80 -1.66 -2.89 19.50
N TRP A 81 -2.65 -2.30 18.83
CA TRP A 81 -3.94 -1.94 19.41
C TRP A 81 -5.05 -2.70 18.70
N ASP A 82 -5.98 -3.21 19.51
CA ASP A 82 -7.22 -3.76 19.02
C ASP A 82 -8.26 -2.65 18.81
N ILE A 83 -8.81 -2.59 17.60
CA ILE A 83 -9.91 -1.72 17.22
C ILE A 83 -11.16 -2.57 17.29
N ASN A 84 -11.91 -2.38 18.37
CA ASN A 84 -13.18 -3.08 18.63
C ASN A 84 -14.29 -2.59 17.68
N ASP A 85 -14.16 -2.90 16.40
CA ASP A 85 -15.17 -2.71 15.36
C ASP A 85 -15.68 -4.06 14.81
N SER A 86 -16.60 -4.02 13.84
CA SER A 86 -17.21 -5.24 13.29
C SER A 86 -16.22 -6.13 12.55
N ASP A 87 -15.15 -5.53 12.02
CA ASP A 87 -14.21 -6.18 11.10
C ASP A 87 -12.92 -6.60 11.83
N GLN A 88 -12.87 -6.39 13.15
CA GLN A 88 -11.77 -6.76 14.04
C GLN A 88 -10.43 -6.18 13.57
N HIS A 89 -10.41 -4.87 13.30
CA HIS A 89 -9.20 -4.22 12.86
C HIS A 89 -8.13 -4.16 13.96
N LEU A 90 -6.87 -4.24 13.56
CA LEU A 90 -5.70 -4.01 14.41
C LEU A 90 -4.89 -2.84 13.86
N LEU A 91 -4.43 -1.97 14.75
CA LEU A 91 -3.39 -1.00 14.44
C LEU A 91 -2.04 -1.55 14.93
N VAL A 92 -1.06 -1.63 14.04
CA VAL A 92 0.32 -2.00 14.34
C VAL A 92 1.21 -0.79 14.12
N LYS A 93 2.06 -0.46 15.10
CA LYS A 93 3.11 0.54 14.96
C LYS A 93 4.48 -0.06 15.23
N VAL A 94 5.43 0.24 14.36
CA VAL A 94 6.84 -0.09 14.52
C VAL A 94 7.68 1.02 13.89
N ASN A 95 8.76 1.45 14.55
CA ASN A 95 9.66 2.49 14.04
C ASN A 95 8.96 3.80 13.60
N GLY A 96 7.90 4.21 14.33
CA GLY A 96 7.14 5.42 14.02
C GLY A 96 6.19 5.31 12.81
N LEU A 97 6.16 4.17 12.12
CA LEU A 97 5.22 3.88 11.05
C LEU A 97 4.00 3.15 11.59
N SER A 98 2.88 3.21 10.85
CA SER A 98 1.63 2.51 11.17
C SER A 98 1.19 1.61 10.02
N SER A 99 0.60 0.47 10.34
CA SER A 99 -0.17 -0.39 9.44
C SER A 99 -1.45 -0.83 10.12
N VAL A 100 -2.50 -1.04 9.32
CA VAL A 100 -3.79 -1.56 9.77
C VAL A 100 -4.03 -2.91 9.12
N PHE A 101 -4.53 -3.84 9.92
CA PHE A 101 -4.87 -5.20 9.51
C PHE A 101 -6.30 -5.55 9.94
N THR A 102 -6.91 -6.53 9.29
CA THR A 102 -8.05 -7.28 9.87
C THR A 102 -7.58 -8.62 10.39
N GLN A 103 -8.23 -9.13 11.42
CA GLN A 103 -7.93 -10.42 12.00
C GLN A 103 -8.73 -11.54 11.32
N SER A 104 -8.05 -12.65 11.03
CA SER A 104 -8.68 -13.92 10.67
C SER A 104 -8.05 -15.03 11.51
N VAL A 105 -8.81 -15.61 12.43
CA VAL A 105 -8.32 -16.67 13.31
C VAL A 105 -8.25 -17.99 12.52
N GLN A 106 -7.08 -18.64 12.52
CA GLN A 106 -6.87 -19.96 11.93
C GLN A 106 -6.02 -20.83 12.88
N ASP A 107 -6.69 -21.69 13.65
CA ASP A 107 -6.08 -22.59 14.64
C ASP A 107 -5.22 -21.86 15.70
N THR A 108 -3.91 -22.15 15.77
CA THR A 108 -2.97 -21.57 16.74
C THR A 108 -2.34 -20.24 16.31
N TYR A 109 -2.64 -19.79 15.08
CA TYR A 109 -2.13 -18.55 14.52
C TYR A 109 -3.30 -17.61 14.19
N VAL A 110 -3.09 -16.32 14.46
CA VAL A 110 -3.98 -15.27 13.95
C VAL A 110 -3.32 -14.71 12.71
N ARG A 111 -3.91 -15.01 11.54
CA ARG A 111 -3.49 -14.42 10.29
C ARG A 111 -4.03 -13.00 10.22
N LEU A 112 -3.18 -12.05 9.84
CA LEU A 112 -3.55 -10.65 9.70
C LEU A 112 -3.56 -10.28 8.23
N ASN A 113 -4.72 -9.83 7.74
CA ASN A 113 -4.85 -9.37 6.36
C ASN A 113 -4.55 -7.87 6.32
N HIS A 114 -3.58 -7.46 5.51
CA HIS A 114 -3.18 -6.07 5.38
C HIS A 114 -4.30 -5.23 4.76
N VAL A 115 -4.57 -4.06 5.35
CA VAL A 115 -5.57 -3.11 4.88
C VAL A 115 -4.93 -1.81 4.41
N ALA A 116 -4.00 -1.27 5.20
CA ALA A 116 -3.36 0.02 4.90
C ALA A 116 -2.03 0.18 5.64
N GLY A 117 -1.18 1.10 5.16
CA GLY A 117 0.02 1.54 5.88
C GLY A 117 1.29 0.75 5.55
N LYS A 118 2.39 1.16 6.19
CA LYS A 118 3.77 0.80 5.80
C LYS A 118 4.67 0.36 6.96
N ALA A 119 4.09 0.15 8.15
CA ALA A 119 4.82 -0.43 9.28
C ALA A 119 5.24 -1.87 8.97
N CYS A 120 4.28 -2.64 8.47
CA CYS A 120 4.39 -4.05 8.06
C CYS A 120 3.45 -4.28 6.88
N TYR A 121 3.84 -5.09 5.90
CA TYR A 121 2.96 -5.55 4.82
C TYR A 121 2.38 -6.93 5.08
N PHE A 122 3.12 -7.77 5.81
CA PHE A 122 2.71 -9.07 6.27
C PHE A 122 2.82 -9.14 7.78
N ALA A 123 1.79 -9.68 8.45
CA ALA A 123 1.83 -9.88 9.88
C ALA A 123 1.08 -11.14 10.30
N GLU A 124 1.57 -11.77 11.36
CA GLU A 124 0.97 -12.95 11.98
C GLU A 124 1.20 -12.88 13.48
N ALA A 125 0.25 -13.37 14.26
CA ALA A 125 0.41 -13.47 15.71
C ALA A 125 0.34 -14.92 16.16
N GLU A 126 1.27 -15.32 17.02
CA GLU A 126 1.28 -16.62 17.67
C GLU A 126 0.45 -16.54 18.95
N VAL A 127 -0.52 -17.45 19.10
CA VAL A 127 -1.39 -17.52 20.27
C VAL A 127 -1.09 -18.81 21.04
N LYS A 128 -0.76 -18.65 22.32
CA LYS A 128 -0.58 -19.74 23.26
C LYS A 128 -1.44 -19.51 24.50
N ASP A 129 -2.20 -20.52 24.90
CA ASP A 129 -3.11 -20.47 26.05
C ASP A 129 -4.09 -19.26 26.00
N GLY A 130 -4.58 -18.93 24.80
CA GLY A 130 -5.49 -17.81 24.56
C GLY A 130 -4.84 -16.42 24.65
N LYS A 131 -3.51 -16.34 24.71
CA LYS A 131 -2.76 -15.07 24.75
C LYS A 131 -1.81 -14.99 23.57
N VAL A 132 -1.74 -13.80 22.96
CA VAL A 132 -0.70 -13.50 21.96
C VAL A 132 0.66 -13.46 22.67
N THR A 133 1.57 -14.35 22.27
CA THR A 133 2.92 -14.49 22.85
C THR A 133 4.00 -13.90 21.97
N ALA A 134 3.83 -13.95 20.65
CA ALA A 134 4.75 -13.38 19.68
C ALA A 134 3.99 -12.75 18.51
N PHE A 135 4.63 -11.78 17.87
CA PHE A 135 4.10 -11.06 16.73
C PHE A 135 5.14 -11.03 15.62
N SER A 136 4.79 -11.51 14.44
CA SER A 136 5.62 -11.44 13.23
C SER A 136 5.20 -10.25 12.39
N CYS A 137 6.18 -9.48 11.91
CA CYS A 137 6.00 -8.35 10.99
C CYS A 137 7.06 -8.48 9.89
N ASP A 138 6.64 -8.70 8.64
CA ASP A 138 7.51 -8.92 7.49
C ASP A 138 8.61 -9.97 7.74
N GLY A 139 8.24 -11.07 8.41
CA GLY A 139 9.14 -12.17 8.79
C GLY A 139 10.03 -11.88 10.02
N LYS A 140 9.91 -10.70 10.62
CA LYS A 140 10.60 -10.34 11.86
C LYS A 140 9.73 -10.67 13.06
N ILE A 141 10.23 -11.53 13.94
CA ILE A 141 9.53 -11.95 15.16
C ILE A 141 9.83 -10.99 16.31
N TYR A 142 8.79 -10.57 17.01
CA TYR A 142 8.81 -9.74 18.21
C TYR A 142 8.14 -10.51 19.34
N ASP A 143 8.84 -10.69 20.45
CA ASP A 143 8.34 -11.43 21.59
C ASP A 143 7.68 -10.50 22.60
N ARG A 144 6.61 -10.98 23.22
CA ARG A 144 6.03 -10.29 24.36
C ARG A 144 7.00 -10.41 25.53
N LYS A 145 7.46 -9.28 26.07
CA LYS A 145 8.35 -9.27 27.23
C LYS A 145 7.63 -10.00 28.38
N LYS A 146 8.27 -11.03 28.92
CA LYS A 146 7.81 -11.74 30.13
C LYS A 146 7.87 -10.82 31.35
#